data_AF-A0A914Q3J8-F1
#
_entry.id   AF-A0A914Q3J8-F1
#
_cell.length_a   1.000
_cell.length_b   1.000
_cell.length_c   1.000
_cell.angle_alpha   90.00
_cell.angle_beta   90.00
_cell.angle_gamma   90.00
#
_symmetry.space_group_name_H-M   'P 1'
#
loop_
_entity.id
_entity.type
_entity.pdbx_description
1 polymer ?
#
loop_
_entity_poly.entity_id
_entity_poly.type
_entity_poly.pdbx_seq_one_letter_code
_entity_poly.pdbx_strand_id
1 'polypeptide(L)'
;MYLTQHARETFSNDSRSNFWFGLNDLTSSGKWSWMDNTTLDFVDWDKGQPQNISGANCGVINMLEGKWIADDCYKTYRFVCLMEATKPTTVMPSTTTITQKPKTYLSYSIADDTYDVWIGLFTNDSGAHWQWTDGTPLDLPNWAPKQPDNPGYENCGTIRKTGKFNNWVCSEMTKFVCKKLPFR
;
A
#
# COMPACT_ATOMS: atom_id res chain seq x y z
N MET A 1 3.40 16.00 10.69
CA MET A 1 4.85 16.24 10.48
C MET A 1 5.69 14.94 10.36
N TYR A 2 5.12 13.78 9.99
CA TYR A 2 5.87 12.50 9.91
C TYR A 2 5.92 11.87 8.51
N LEU A 3 4.88 12.05 7.69
CA LEU A 3 4.79 11.45 6.34
C LEU A 3 5.88 11.92 5.37
N THR A 4 6.23 13.22 5.39
CA THR A 4 7.17 13.82 4.44
C THR A 4 8.62 13.48 4.76
N GLN A 5 8.98 13.31 6.03
CA GLN A 5 10.32 12.91 6.44
C GLN A 5 10.58 11.43 6.09
N HIS A 6 9.67 10.52 6.45
CA HIS A 6 9.84 9.09 6.14
C HIS A 6 9.82 8.81 4.63
N ALA A 7 8.96 9.49 3.86
CA ALA A 7 8.98 9.37 2.40
C ALA A 7 10.33 9.86 1.82
N ARG A 8 10.87 10.98 2.32
CA ARG A 8 12.17 11.52 1.90
C ARG A 8 13.33 10.57 2.21
N GLU A 9 13.32 9.94 3.38
CA GLU A 9 14.34 8.97 3.79
C GLU A 9 14.22 7.66 2.99
N THR A 10 12.99 7.15 2.80
CA THR A 10 12.74 5.89 2.08
C THR A 10 13.09 5.99 0.59
N PHE A 11 12.88 7.16 -0.01
CA PHE A 11 13.05 7.40 -1.44
C PHE A 11 14.18 8.41 -1.75
N SER A 12 15.16 8.55 -0.86
CA SER A 12 16.23 9.56 -0.96
C SER A 12 17.04 9.49 -2.27
N ASN A 13 17.10 8.32 -2.90
CA ASN A 13 17.79 8.10 -4.17
C ASN A 13 16.97 8.50 -5.41
N ASP A 14 15.69 8.86 -5.24
CA ASP A 14 14.80 9.29 -6.32
C ASP A 14 14.23 10.69 -6.02
N SER A 15 15.13 11.66 -5.89
CA SER A 15 14.84 13.04 -5.47
C SER A 15 14.00 13.86 -6.46
N ARG A 16 13.45 13.24 -7.52
CA ARG A 16 12.63 13.92 -8.54
C ARG A 16 11.22 13.34 -8.69
N SER A 17 10.92 12.22 -8.03
CA SER A 17 9.63 11.56 -8.18
C SER A 17 8.65 12.03 -7.12
N ASN A 18 7.54 12.61 -7.54
CA ASN A 18 6.41 12.91 -6.68
C ASN A 18 5.71 11.62 -6.21
N PHE A 19 4.98 11.70 -5.10
CA PHE A 19 4.24 10.55 -4.55
C PHE A 19 2.77 10.86 -4.33
N TRP A 20 1.91 9.96 -4.80
CA TRP A 20 0.51 9.93 -4.37
C TRP A 20 0.43 9.58 -2.88
N PHE A 21 -0.53 10.18 -2.19
CA PHE A 21 -0.95 9.78 -0.84
C PHE A 21 -2.47 9.82 -0.75
N GLY A 22 -3.04 9.46 0.40
CA GLY A 22 -4.47 9.18 0.53
C GLY A 22 -5.43 10.39 0.49
N LEU A 23 -4.94 11.61 0.25
CA LEU A 23 -5.74 12.83 0.27
C LEU A 23 -6.40 13.08 -1.10
N ASN A 24 -7.69 13.40 -1.12
CA ASN A 24 -8.44 13.65 -2.36
C ASN A 24 -9.69 14.52 -2.12
N ASP A 25 -10.25 15.12 -3.17
CA ASP A 25 -11.56 15.83 -3.13
C ASP A 25 -12.58 15.24 -4.12
N LEU A 26 -12.43 13.95 -4.44
CA LEU A 26 -13.21 13.23 -5.46
C LEU A 26 -14.71 13.22 -5.19
N THR A 27 -15.13 13.25 -3.92
CA THR A 27 -16.55 13.21 -3.54
C THR A 27 -17.22 14.57 -3.66
N SER A 28 -16.48 15.65 -3.43
CA SER A 28 -17.00 17.01 -3.46
C SER A 28 -15.84 17.95 -3.75
N SER A 29 -15.82 18.52 -4.95
CA SER A 29 -14.77 19.45 -5.36
C SER A 29 -14.56 20.56 -4.32
N GLY A 30 -13.29 20.79 -3.97
CA GLY A 30 -12.87 21.74 -2.94
C GLY A 30 -13.00 21.23 -1.50
N LYS A 31 -13.58 20.04 -1.27
CA LYS A 31 -13.66 19.39 0.05
C LYS A 31 -12.70 18.20 0.10
N TRP A 32 -11.48 18.47 0.55
CA TRP A 32 -10.44 17.48 0.68
C TRP A 32 -10.68 16.56 1.90
N SER A 33 -10.44 15.27 1.71
CA SER A 33 -10.63 14.23 2.71
C SER A 33 -9.65 13.08 2.50
N TRP A 34 -9.39 12.34 3.58
CA TRP A 34 -8.59 11.12 3.53
C TRP A 34 -9.41 9.94 3.00
N MET A 35 -8.78 9.08 2.21
CA MET A 35 -9.39 7.87 1.67
C MET A 35 -9.82 6.84 2.74
N ASP A 36 -9.26 6.92 3.95
CA ASP A 36 -9.59 6.07 5.09
C ASP A 36 -10.70 6.67 5.98
N ASN A 37 -11.29 7.79 5.57
CA ASN A 37 -12.31 8.55 6.32
C ASN A 37 -11.84 9.07 7.69
N THR A 38 -10.54 9.10 7.96
CA THR A 38 -10.02 9.80 9.14
C THR A 38 -10.24 11.30 9.03
N THR A 39 -10.20 12.01 10.16
CA THR A 39 -10.42 13.46 10.18
C THR A 39 -9.22 14.18 9.57
N LEU A 40 -9.46 15.12 8.64
CA LEU A 40 -8.43 16.01 8.11
C LEU A 40 -8.24 17.20 9.06
N ASP A 41 -7.35 17.05 10.04
CA ASP A 41 -7.03 18.05 11.06
C ASP A 41 -5.70 18.78 10.81
N PHE A 42 -4.92 18.32 9.84
CA PHE A 42 -3.64 18.90 9.45
C PHE A 42 -3.54 19.03 7.93
N VAL A 43 -3.03 20.18 7.46
CA VAL A 43 -2.74 20.42 6.05
C VAL A 43 -1.36 21.03 5.87
N ASP A 44 -0.65 20.59 4.82
CA ASP A 44 0.69 21.11 4.47
C ASP A 44 0.81 21.43 2.97
N TRP A 45 -0.21 22.11 2.45
CA TRP A 45 -0.26 22.57 1.06
C TRP A 45 0.91 23.48 0.71
N ASP A 46 1.39 23.35 -0.52
CA ASP A 46 2.32 24.29 -1.12
C ASP A 46 1.65 25.65 -1.37
N LYS A 47 2.44 26.69 -1.58
CA LYS A 47 1.93 28.05 -1.79
C LYS A 47 1.00 28.07 -3.01
N GLY A 48 -0.26 28.44 -2.78
CA GLY A 48 -1.29 28.52 -3.83
C GLY A 48 -1.97 27.18 -4.16
N GLN A 49 -1.77 26.16 -3.33
CA GLN A 49 -2.45 24.88 -3.41
C GLN A 49 -3.53 24.74 -2.30
N PRO A 50 -4.56 23.89 -2.49
CA PRO A 50 -4.88 23.20 -3.73
C PRO A 50 -5.36 24.21 -4.79
N GLN A 51 -4.93 24.05 -6.03
CA GLN A 51 -5.45 24.87 -7.13
C GLN A 51 -6.86 24.42 -7.48
N ASN A 52 -7.80 25.36 -7.63
CA ASN A 52 -9.15 25.08 -8.13
C ASN A 52 -9.15 24.84 -9.65
N ILE A 53 -8.31 23.91 -10.11
CA ILE A 53 -8.25 23.49 -11.50
C ILE A 53 -9.13 22.25 -11.66
N SER A 54 -9.99 22.26 -12.67
CA SER A 54 -10.81 21.12 -13.04
C SER A 54 -9.92 19.88 -13.29
N GLY A 55 -10.16 18.81 -12.53
CA GLY A 55 -9.49 17.51 -12.69
C GLY A 55 -8.30 17.25 -11.76
N ALA A 56 -7.81 18.25 -11.02
CA ALA A 56 -6.73 18.08 -10.05
C ALA A 56 -7.27 17.61 -8.68
N ASN A 57 -7.77 16.37 -8.62
CA ASN A 57 -8.55 15.89 -7.47
C ASN A 57 -7.79 14.99 -6.49
N CYS A 58 -6.51 14.71 -6.76
CA CYS A 58 -5.69 13.82 -5.95
C CYS A 58 -4.49 14.56 -5.34
N GLY A 59 -4.21 14.26 -4.07
CA GLY A 59 -3.11 14.86 -3.31
C GLY A 59 -1.78 14.20 -3.64
N VAL A 60 -0.78 15.02 -3.90
CA VAL A 60 0.60 14.62 -4.18
C VAL A 60 1.56 15.25 -3.18
N ILE A 61 2.52 14.49 -2.67
CA ILE A 61 3.69 15.03 -1.99
C ILE A 61 4.71 15.44 -3.05
N ASN A 62 4.95 16.75 -3.17
CA ASN A 62 6.01 17.31 -3.99
C ASN A 62 7.35 17.15 -3.27
N MET A 63 8.26 16.36 -3.84
CA MET A 63 9.54 16.05 -3.19
C MET A 63 10.57 17.18 -3.25
N LEU A 64 10.37 18.17 -4.14
CA LEU A 64 11.25 19.33 -4.20
C LEU A 64 11.11 20.18 -2.93
N GLU A 65 9.87 20.47 -2.54
CA GLU A 65 9.56 21.35 -1.40
C GLU A 65 9.14 20.57 -0.14
N GLY A 66 8.79 19.28 -0.28
CA GLY A 66 8.18 18.48 0.78
C GLY A 66 6.75 18.90 1.12
N LYS A 67 6.10 19.68 0.26
CA LYS A 67 4.75 20.23 0.43
C LYS A 67 3.72 19.47 -0.40
N TRP A 68 2.44 19.65 -0.10
CA TRP A 68 1.36 18.98 -0.80
C TRP A 68 0.89 19.82 -1.99
N ILE A 69 0.62 19.17 -3.12
CA ILE A 69 0.02 19.78 -4.30
C ILE A 69 -1.18 18.94 -4.75
N ALA A 70 -2.14 19.56 -5.42
CA ALA A 70 -3.23 18.85 -6.09
C ALA A 70 -2.81 18.53 -7.53
N ASP A 71 -3.06 17.31 -8.00
CA ASP A 71 -2.76 16.91 -9.37
C ASP A 71 -3.80 15.93 -9.94
N ASP A 72 -3.73 15.73 -11.25
CA ASP A 72 -4.57 14.82 -12.01
C ASP A 72 -4.35 13.37 -11.55
N CYS A 73 -5.41 12.76 -11.00
CA CYS A 73 -5.44 11.40 -10.47
C CYS A 73 -4.96 10.32 -11.45
N TYR A 74 -5.00 10.59 -12.76
CA TYR A 74 -4.59 9.67 -13.81
C TYR A 74 -3.09 9.70 -14.10
N LYS A 75 -2.33 10.62 -13.49
CA LYS A 75 -0.87 10.63 -13.61
C LYS A 75 -0.21 9.44 -12.91
N THR A 76 0.89 9.01 -13.50
CA THR A 76 1.70 7.90 -12.99
C THR A 76 2.72 8.42 -11.98
N TYR A 77 2.44 8.22 -10.70
CA TYR A 77 3.39 8.42 -9.60
C TYR A 77 3.47 7.16 -8.75
N ARG A 78 4.58 7.03 -8.03
CA ARG A 78 4.64 6.09 -6.89
C ARG A 78 3.69 6.59 -5.80
N PHE A 79 3.36 5.74 -4.83
CA PHE A 79 2.41 6.10 -3.79
C PHE A 79 2.88 5.63 -2.41
N VAL A 80 2.51 6.39 -1.39
CA VAL A 80 2.73 6.08 0.02
C VAL A 80 1.45 5.54 0.60
N CYS A 81 1.54 4.53 1.45
CA CYS A 81 0.41 3.97 2.19
C CYS A 81 0.72 3.98 3.66
N LEU A 82 -0.35 4.10 4.45
CA LEU A 82 -0.32 3.90 5.88
C LEU A 82 -0.60 2.42 6.15
N MET A 83 0.25 1.79 6.96
CA MET A 83 -0.07 0.54 7.64
C MET A 83 -0.10 0.82 9.13
N GLU A 84 -1.22 0.52 9.78
CA GLU A 84 -1.30 0.53 11.23
C GLU A 84 -0.40 -0.59 11.78
N ALA A 85 0.49 -0.25 12.71
CA ALA A 85 1.38 -1.20 13.37
C ALA A 85 0.64 -2.08 14.40
N THR A 86 -0.60 -2.45 14.12
CA THR A 86 -1.39 -3.32 14.99
C THR A 86 -1.04 -4.78 14.72
N LYS A 87 -0.71 -5.50 15.79
CA LYS A 87 -0.67 -6.98 15.80
C LYS A 87 -1.96 -7.51 15.15
N PRO A 88 -1.89 -8.53 14.26
CA PRO A 88 -3.08 -9.05 13.59
C PRO A 88 -4.14 -9.39 14.64
N THR A 89 -5.25 -8.65 14.59
CA THR A 89 -6.37 -8.83 15.51
C THR A 89 -7.25 -9.94 14.97
N THR A 90 -7.64 -10.86 15.84
CA THR A 90 -8.34 -12.14 15.60
C THR A 90 -9.77 -12.04 15.06
N VAL A 91 -10.16 -10.94 14.42
CA VAL A 91 -11.53 -10.79 13.91
C VAL A 91 -11.62 -11.46 12.54
N MET A 92 -12.19 -12.66 12.55
CA MET A 92 -12.57 -13.42 11.35
C MET A 92 -13.50 -12.57 10.46
N PRO A 93 -13.14 -12.28 9.20
CA PRO A 93 -14.12 -11.73 8.27
C PRO A 93 -15.19 -12.80 7.99
N SER A 94 -16.46 -12.42 8.13
CA SER A 94 -17.58 -13.30 7.80
C SER A 94 -17.60 -13.60 6.30
N THR A 95 -17.82 -14.87 5.98
CA THR A 95 -17.77 -15.45 4.64
C THR A 95 -18.62 -14.65 3.64
N THR A 96 -17.99 -14.03 2.65
CA THR A 96 -18.68 -13.44 1.51
C THR A 96 -18.64 -14.41 0.33
N THR A 97 -19.80 -14.65 -0.28
CA THR A 97 -20.00 -15.56 -1.41
C THR A 97 -19.10 -15.16 -2.59
N ILE A 98 -18.29 -16.12 -3.07
CA ILE A 98 -17.34 -15.95 -4.16
C ILE A 98 -18.10 -15.64 -5.45
N THR A 99 -18.10 -14.38 -5.88
CA THR A 99 -18.33 -14.02 -7.28
C THR A 99 -16.96 -14.05 -7.95
N GLN A 100 -16.76 -14.94 -8.94
CA GLN A 100 -15.51 -15.03 -9.71
C GLN A 100 -15.10 -13.65 -10.23
N LYS A 101 -14.12 -13.03 -9.59
CA LYS A 101 -13.45 -11.83 -10.09
C LYS A 101 -12.23 -12.25 -10.92
N PRO A 102 -11.86 -11.46 -11.94
CA PRO A 102 -10.79 -11.83 -12.87
C PRO A 102 -9.47 -12.10 -12.16
N LYS A 103 -8.82 -13.20 -12.56
CA LYS A 103 -7.46 -13.59 -12.14
C LYS A 103 -6.51 -12.42 -12.35
N THR A 104 -6.08 -11.80 -11.26
CA THR A 104 -5.12 -10.70 -11.29
C THR A 104 -3.78 -11.26 -10.84
N TYR A 105 -2.85 -11.39 -11.78
CA TYR A 105 -1.47 -11.71 -11.45
C TYR A 105 -0.83 -10.45 -10.87
N LEU A 106 -0.26 -10.56 -9.68
CA LEU A 106 0.56 -9.51 -9.10
C LEU A 106 1.82 -9.35 -9.96
N SER A 107 1.83 -8.37 -10.85
CA SER A 107 3.03 -7.94 -11.56
C SER A 107 3.68 -6.81 -10.75
N TYR A 108 4.72 -7.15 -9.97
CA TYR A 108 5.50 -6.16 -9.23
C TYR A 108 6.90 -6.05 -9.80
N SER A 109 7.33 -4.82 -10.09
CA SER A 109 8.73 -4.47 -10.33
C SER A 109 9.33 -3.96 -9.03
N ILE A 110 9.99 -4.84 -8.27
CA ILE A 110 10.77 -4.41 -7.11
C ILE A 110 12.01 -3.71 -7.65
N ALA A 111 12.10 -2.40 -7.45
CA ALA A 111 13.22 -1.58 -7.95
C ALA A 111 14.54 -1.82 -7.21
N ASP A 112 14.50 -2.55 -6.10
CA ASP A 112 15.62 -2.84 -5.21
C ASP A 112 15.68 -4.35 -4.96
N ASP A 113 16.85 -4.95 -5.06
CA ASP A 113 17.05 -6.40 -5.03
C ASP A 113 17.63 -6.96 -3.74
N THR A 114 17.84 -6.09 -2.76
CA THR A 114 18.51 -6.48 -1.51
C THR A 114 17.61 -7.20 -0.52
N TYR A 115 16.29 -7.01 -0.58
CA TYR A 115 15.37 -7.53 0.44
C TYR A 115 14.06 -8.06 -0.16
N ASP A 116 13.54 -9.12 0.47
CA ASP A 116 12.15 -9.52 0.32
C ASP A 116 11.24 -8.42 0.87
N VAL A 117 10.12 -8.16 0.20
CA VAL A 117 9.20 -7.08 0.59
C VAL A 117 7.89 -7.64 1.08
N TRP A 118 7.35 -7.06 2.16
CA TRP A 118 6.06 -7.41 2.72
C TRP A 118 4.94 -7.21 1.69
N ILE A 119 4.05 -8.20 1.61
CA ILE A 119 2.79 -8.13 0.88
C ILE A 119 1.65 -8.39 1.87
N GLY A 120 0.41 -8.10 1.49
CA GLY A 120 -0.76 -8.30 2.37
C GLY A 120 -1.14 -9.75 2.63
N LEU A 121 -0.26 -10.73 2.42
CA LEU A 121 -0.55 -12.16 2.57
C LEU A 121 -0.24 -12.59 4.00
N PHE A 122 -1.13 -13.32 4.68
CA PHE A 122 -0.91 -13.78 6.05
C PHE A 122 -1.72 -15.04 6.38
N THR A 123 -1.38 -15.68 7.52
CA THR A 123 -2.10 -16.81 8.10
C THR A 123 -2.35 -16.58 9.60
N ASN A 124 -3.46 -17.07 10.11
CA ASN A 124 -3.82 -17.03 11.55
C ASN A 124 -3.86 -18.43 12.19
N ASP A 125 -3.60 -19.47 11.42
CA ASP A 125 -3.79 -20.88 11.79
C ASP A 125 -2.55 -21.71 11.44
N SER A 126 -1.39 -21.14 11.76
CA SER A 126 -0.09 -21.79 11.62
C SER A 126 0.21 -22.26 10.19
N GLY A 127 -0.23 -21.50 9.18
CA GLY A 127 0.06 -21.79 7.78
C GLY A 127 -0.91 -22.75 7.10
N ALA A 128 -1.98 -23.19 7.78
CA ALA A 128 -3.00 -24.04 7.17
C ALA A 128 -3.81 -23.29 6.11
N HIS A 129 -4.17 -22.02 6.39
CA HIS A 129 -4.86 -21.16 5.44
C HIS A 129 -4.17 -19.79 5.33
N TRP A 130 -3.92 -19.40 4.08
CA TRP A 130 -3.34 -18.11 3.71
C TRP A 130 -4.41 -17.23 3.08
N GLN A 131 -4.41 -15.94 3.44
CA GLN A 131 -5.41 -14.98 3.01
C GLN A 131 -4.81 -13.57 2.85
N TRP A 132 -5.47 -12.74 2.04
CA TRP A 132 -5.08 -11.34 1.87
C TRP A 132 -5.72 -10.43 2.92
N THR A 133 -5.00 -9.41 3.38
CA THR A 133 -5.51 -8.38 4.30
C THR A 133 -6.64 -7.55 3.70
N ASP A 134 -6.75 -7.48 2.37
CA ASP A 134 -7.84 -6.78 1.67
C ASP A 134 -9.10 -7.65 1.47
N GLY A 135 -9.09 -8.89 1.98
CA GLY A 135 -10.20 -9.84 1.89
C GLY A 135 -10.43 -10.41 0.48
N THR A 136 -9.56 -10.10 -0.49
CA THR A 136 -9.66 -10.73 -1.82
C THR A 136 -9.34 -12.24 -1.74
N PRO A 137 -10.01 -13.09 -2.54
CA PRO A 137 -9.72 -14.52 -2.54
C PRO A 137 -8.27 -14.83 -2.97
N LEU A 138 -7.64 -15.79 -2.28
CA LEU A 138 -6.35 -16.34 -2.69
C LEU A 138 -6.58 -17.59 -3.54
N ASP A 139 -6.59 -17.45 -4.87
CA ASP A 139 -6.89 -18.57 -5.76
C ASP A 139 -5.71 -19.56 -5.89
N LEU A 140 -4.50 -19.07 -6.20
CA LEU A 140 -3.30 -19.88 -6.43
C LEU A 140 -2.05 -19.12 -5.94
N PRO A 141 -1.47 -19.50 -4.80
CA PRO A 141 -0.28 -18.83 -4.30
C PRO A 141 0.97 -19.23 -5.10
N ASN A 142 1.81 -18.24 -5.42
CA ASN A 142 3.04 -18.40 -6.20
C ASN A 142 4.26 -18.64 -5.30
N TRP A 143 4.19 -19.61 -4.39
CA TRP A 143 5.26 -19.90 -3.43
C TRP A 143 6.60 -20.23 -4.09
N ALA A 144 7.68 -19.81 -3.44
CA ALA A 144 9.02 -20.29 -3.77
C ALA A 144 9.17 -21.78 -3.41
N PRO A 145 10.16 -22.48 -3.97
CA PRO A 145 10.44 -23.86 -3.58
C PRO A 145 10.63 -23.96 -2.06
N LYS A 146 9.98 -24.96 -1.43
CA LYS A 146 9.99 -25.21 0.03
C LYS A 146 9.29 -24.15 0.89
N GLN A 147 8.38 -23.39 0.30
CA GLN A 147 7.55 -22.42 1.02
C GLN A 147 6.06 -22.77 0.87
N PRO A 148 5.21 -22.46 1.87
CA PRO A 148 5.59 -21.90 3.16
C PRO A 148 6.27 -22.94 4.08
N ASP A 149 7.12 -22.50 5.01
CA ASP A 149 7.78 -23.32 6.04
C ASP A 149 7.56 -22.79 7.47
N ASN A 150 8.17 -23.43 8.49
CA ASN A 150 8.09 -23.02 9.90
C ASN A 150 6.67 -22.66 10.42
N PRO A 151 5.70 -23.58 10.32
CA PRO A 151 4.30 -23.31 10.65
C PRO A 151 4.13 -22.84 12.10
N GLY A 152 3.35 -21.78 12.29
CA GLY A 152 3.07 -21.17 13.59
C GLY A 152 4.09 -20.11 14.01
N TYR A 153 5.25 -20.05 13.37
CA TYR A 153 6.29 -19.04 13.63
C TYR A 153 6.32 -17.95 12.55
N GLU A 154 6.26 -18.35 11.28
CA GLU A 154 6.34 -17.45 10.13
C GLU A 154 4.98 -17.26 9.46
N ASN A 155 4.23 -16.28 9.93
CA ASN A 155 2.80 -16.14 9.60
C ASN A 155 2.48 -14.99 8.63
N CYS A 156 3.49 -14.26 8.14
CA CYS A 156 3.32 -13.16 7.20
C CYS A 156 4.06 -13.43 5.89
N GLY A 157 3.46 -13.04 4.77
CA GLY A 157 4.00 -13.28 3.44
C GLY A 157 4.83 -12.11 2.91
N THR A 158 5.95 -12.45 2.29
CA THR A 158 6.79 -11.55 1.49
C THR A 158 6.81 -12.00 0.03
N ILE A 159 7.24 -11.11 -0.87
CA ILE A 159 7.56 -11.45 -2.25
C ILE A 159 9.06 -11.23 -2.51
N ARG A 160 9.70 -12.24 -3.10
CA ARG A 160 11.10 -12.23 -3.52
C ARG A 160 11.25 -11.47 -4.83
N LYS A 161 12.48 -11.04 -5.18
CA LYS A 161 12.82 -10.46 -6.50
C LYS A 161 12.35 -11.33 -7.68
N THR A 162 12.31 -12.64 -7.49
CA THR A 162 11.84 -13.61 -8.50
C THR A 162 10.32 -13.58 -8.74
N GLY A 163 9.58 -12.77 -7.97
CA GLY A 163 8.11 -12.76 -7.96
C GLY A 163 7.49 -13.93 -7.19
N LYS A 164 8.31 -14.76 -6.54
CA LYS A 164 7.87 -15.91 -5.73
C LYS A 164 7.59 -15.49 -4.29
N PHE A 165 6.57 -16.08 -3.69
CA PHE A 165 6.20 -15.81 -2.31
C PHE A 165 7.08 -16.57 -1.32
N ASN A 166 7.24 -15.99 -0.15
CA ASN A 166 7.96 -16.53 0.99
C ASN A 166 7.17 -16.19 2.25
N ASN A 167 7.19 -17.01 3.29
CA ASN A 167 6.67 -16.62 4.59
C ASN A 167 7.80 -16.26 5.56
N TRP A 168 7.49 -15.37 6.50
CA TRP A 168 8.47 -14.83 7.43
C TRP A 168 7.81 -14.38 8.73
N VAL A 169 8.65 -14.10 9.73
CA VAL A 169 8.23 -13.60 11.04
C VAL A 169 7.67 -12.18 10.91
N CYS A 170 6.41 -11.98 11.25
CA CYS A 170 5.67 -10.73 11.05
C CYS A 170 6.30 -9.48 11.71
N SER A 171 7.12 -9.66 12.75
CA SER A 171 7.76 -8.55 13.47
C SER A 171 9.04 -8.04 12.80
N GLU A 172 9.49 -8.67 11.72
CA GLU A 172 10.71 -8.27 11.03
C GLU A 172 10.52 -6.99 10.22
N MET A 173 11.54 -6.13 10.24
CA MET A 173 11.51 -4.85 9.55
C MET A 173 11.99 -5.01 8.12
N THR A 174 11.09 -4.86 7.15
CA THR A 174 11.43 -4.72 5.74
C THR A 174 10.45 -3.77 5.03
N LYS A 175 10.76 -3.42 3.79
CA LYS A 175 9.90 -2.62 2.91
C LYS A 175 8.60 -3.37 2.63
N PHE A 176 7.53 -2.66 2.28
CA PHE A 176 6.24 -3.24 1.96
C PHE A 176 5.72 -2.71 0.62
N VAL A 177 4.83 -3.48 0.01
CA VAL A 177 4.14 -3.11 -1.20
C VAL A 177 2.65 -3.01 -0.94
N CYS A 178 2.05 -1.94 -1.42
CA CYS A 178 0.62 -1.73 -1.33
C CYS A 178 -0.07 -1.92 -2.67
N LYS A 179 -1.39 -1.90 -2.64
CA LYS A 179 -2.26 -1.95 -3.80
C LYS A 179 -3.10 -0.67 -3.88
N LYS A 180 -3.00 0.05 -5.00
CA LYS A 180 -3.92 1.15 -5.32
C LYS A 180 -5.17 0.54 -5.95
N LEU A 181 -6.34 0.87 -5.43
CA LEU A 181 -7.60 0.51 -6.07
C LEU A 181 -7.84 1.45 -7.27
N PRO A 182 -8.35 0.95 -8.41
CA PRO A 182 -8.77 1.82 -9.48
C PRO A 182 -9.88 2.75 -8.97
N PHE A 183 -9.83 4.03 -9.36
CA PHE A 183 -10.90 4.98 -9.08
C PHE A 183 -12.18 4.50 -9.77
N ARG A 184 -13.32 4.55 -9.05
CA ARG A 184 -14.65 4.31 -9.62
C ARG A 184 -15.26 5.61 -10.08
#